data_AF-A0AAP2VMJ0-F1
#
_entry.id   AF-A0AAP2VMJ0-F1
#
_cell.length_a   1.000
_cell.length_b   1.000
_cell.length_c   1.000
_cell.angle_alpha   90.00
_cell.angle_beta   90.00
_cell.angle_gamma   90.00
#
_symmetry.space_group_name_H-M   'P 1'
#
loop_
_entity.id
_entity.type
_entity.pdbx_description
1 polymer ?
#
loop_
_entity_poly.entity_id
_entity_poly.type
_entity_poly.pdbx_seq_one_letter_code
_entity_poly.pdbx_strand_id
1 'polypeptide(L)' 'MKRSVKLAVLSFLLSIGILSVHAEIKLPAIFNHSMVLQQQADAALWGWSKPNT' A
#
# COMPACT_ATOMS: atom_id res chain seq x y z
N MET A 1 -9.90 13.17 -37.01
CA MET A 1 -9.74 14.19 -35.94
C MET A 1 -10.60 13.91 -34.71
N LYS A 2 -11.93 13.77 -34.81
CA LYS A 2 -12.83 13.59 -33.64
C LYS A 2 -12.57 12.33 -32.79
N ARG A 3 -12.14 11.21 -33.40
CA ARG A 3 -11.78 9.96 -32.70
C ARG A 3 -10.50 10.09 -31.87
N SER A 4 -9.48 10.73 -32.43
CA SER A 4 -8.20 10.96 -31.75
C SER A 4 -8.35 11.85 -30.52
N VAL A 5 -9.23 12.86 -30.59
CA VAL A 5 -9.56 13.71 -29.43
C VAL A 5 -10.25 12.92 -28.33
N LYS A 6 -11.19 12.02 -28.66
CA LYS A 6 -11.85 11.15 -27.65
C LYS A 6 -10.85 10.22 -26.95
N LEU A 7 -9.89 9.67 -27.68
CA LEU A 7 -8.83 8.81 -27.13
C LEU A 7 -7.89 9.61 -26.20
N ALA A 8 -7.51 10.83 -26.61
CA ALA A 8 -6.68 11.70 -25.79
C ALA A 8 -7.38 12.09 -24.47
N VAL A 9 -8.68 12.43 -24.53
CA VAL A 9 -9.49 12.73 -23.35
C VAL A 9 -9.61 11.52 -22.43
N LEU A 10 -9.85 10.32 -22.97
CA LEU A 10 -9.94 9.09 -22.18
C LEU A 10 -8.61 8.79 -21.46
N SER A 11 -7.48 8.92 -22.17
CA SER A 11 -6.15 8.71 -21.60
C SER A 11 -5.83 9.70 -20.46
N PHE A 12 -6.22 10.97 -20.65
CA PHE A 12 -6.05 11.99 -19.63
C PHE A 12 -6.86 11.68 -18.36
N LEU A 13 -8.13 11.26 -18.50
CA LEU A 13 -8.95 10.86 -17.36
C LEU A 13 -8.37 9.66 -16.59
N LEU A 14 -7.86 8.64 -17.29
CA LEU A 14 -7.27 7.47 -16.64
C LEU A 14 -6.01 7.82 -15.83
N SER A 15 -5.21 8.77 -16.31
CA SER A 15 -3.95 9.16 -15.66
C SER A 15 -4.15 9.81 -14.29
N ILE A 16 -5.27 10.49 -14.06
CA ILE A 16 -5.60 11.17 -12.80
C ILE A 16 -5.81 10.16 -11.66
N GLY A 17 -6.40 9.00 -11.95
CA GLY A 17 -6.69 7.97 -10.93
C GLY A 17 -5.44 7.33 -10.33
N ILE A 18 -4.33 7.28 -11.07
CA ILE A 18 -3.08 6.62 -10.66
C ILE A 18 -2.41 7.40 -9.51
N LEU A 19 -2.56 8.72 -9.49
CA LEU A 19 -2.00 9.59 -8.45
C LEU A 19 -2.69 9.43 -7.09
N SER A 20 -3.86 8.80 -7.06
CA SER A 20 -4.63 8.60 -5.82
C SER A 20 -4.34 7.26 -5.13
N VAL A 21 -3.56 6.36 -5.76
CA VAL A 21 -3.16 5.09 -5.15
C VAL A 21 -2.06 5.36 -4.11
N HIS A 22 -2.50 5.66 -2.89
CA HIS A 22 -1.65 5.74 -1.72
C HIS A 22 -1.72 4.40 -1.00
N ALA A 23 -0.72 3.55 -1.21
CA ALA A 23 -0.54 2.36 -0.39
C ALA A 23 0.00 2.80 0.98
N GLU A 24 -0.90 3.01 1.94
CA GLU A 24 -0.51 3.28 3.32
C GLU A 24 0.09 2.00 3.92
N ILE A 25 1.40 2.00 4.16
CA ILE A 25 2.06 0.92 4.90
C ILE A 25 1.71 1.11 6.38
N LYS A 26 0.66 0.43 6.84
CA LYS A 26 0.30 0.40 8.26
C LYS A 26 1.23 -0.53 9.00
N LEU A 27 2.00 0.04 9.93
CA LEU A 27 2.83 -0.74 10.82
C LEU A 27 1.92 -1.62 11.70
N PRO A 28 2.16 -2.94 11.79
CA PRO A 28 1.40 -3.81 12.68
C PRO A 28 1.44 -3.27 14.12
N ALA A 29 0.31 -3.34 14.83
CA ALA A 29 0.20 -2.87 16.22
C ALA A 29 1.17 -3.56 17.20
N ILE A 30 1.79 -4.67 16.78
CA ILE A 30 2.87 -5.35 17.50
C ILE A 30 4.08 -4.42 17.70
N PHE A 31 4.33 -3.50 16.77
CA PHE A 31 5.35 -2.47 16.93
C PHE A 31 4.71 -1.21 17.52
N ASN A 32 4.78 -1.07 18.85
CA ASN A 32 4.24 0.09 19.57
C ASN A 32 5.35 1.09 19.96
N HIS A 33 4.93 2.24 20.49
CA HIS A 33 5.79 3.29 21.01
C HIS A 33 6.80 2.73 22.04
N SER A 34 8.06 3.14 21.90
CA SER A 34 9.21 2.72 22.72
C SER A 34 9.70 1.27 22.54
N MET A 35 9.28 0.56 21.49
CA MET A 35 9.88 -0.72 21.14
C MET A 35 11.17 -0.54 20.31
N VAL A 36 12.22 -1.26 20.68
CA VAL A 36 13.48 -1.35 19.92
C VAL A 36 13.67 -2.81 19.50
N LEU A 37 13.86 -3.04 18.21
CA LEU A 37 14.25 -4.36 17.70
C LEU A 37 15.76 -4.50 17.78
N GLN A 38 16.22 -5.48 18.55
CA GLN A 38 17.63 -5.83 18.62
C GLN A 38 18.02 -6.61 17.37
N GLN A 39 19.11 -6.20 16.71
CA GLN A 39 19.64 -6.95 15.57
C GLN A 39 20.04 -8.36 16.00
N GLN A 40 19.87 -9.33 15.11
CA GLN A 40 20.17 -10.75 15.35
C GLN A 40 19.36 -11.40 16.49
N ALA A 41 18.25 -10.80 16.90
CA ALA A 41 17.30 -11.46 17.78
C ALA A 41 16.44 -12.45 16.99
N ASP A 42 16.29 -13.66 17.52
CA ASP A 42 15.30 -14.63 17.03
C ASP A 42 13.92 -14.24 17.54
N ALA A 43 13.27 -13.30 16.84
CA ALA A 43 11.94 -12.81 17.14
C ALA A 43 10.98 -13.28 16.05
N ALA A 44 9.96 -14.05 16.44
CA ALA A 44 8.87 -14.47 15.57
C ALA A 44 7.94 -13.27 15.26
N LEU A 45 8.41 -12.37 14.40
CA LEU A 45 7.67 -11.19 13.94
C LEU A 45 6.61 -11.52 12.87
N TRP A 46 6.59 -12.76 12.40
CA TRP A 46 5.80 -13.22 11.26
C TRP A 46 5.24 -14.62 11.57
N GLY A 47 3.98 -14.80 11.18
CA GLY A 47 3.20 -16.01 11.36
C GLY A 47 1.85 -15.84 10.67
N TRP A 48 1.21 -16.94 10.27
CA TRP A 48 -0.11 -16.87 9.66
C TRP A 48 -1.15 -16.57 10.76
N SER A 49 -1.75 -15.39 10.73
CA SER A 49 -2.95 -15.13 11.52
C SER A 49 -4.12 -15.93 10.92
N LYS A 50 -4.93 -16.57 11.77
CA LYS A 50 -6.18 -17.17 11.30
C LYS A 50 -7.15 -16.03 10.98
N PRO A 51 -7.84 -16.05 9.84
CA PRO A 51 -8.92 -15.10 9.60
C PRO A 51 -9.97 -15.23 10.72
N ASN A 52 -10.34 -14.10 11.34
CA ASN A 52 -11.55 -13.94 12.16
C ASN A 52 -11.60 -14.61 13.57
N THR A 53 -10.51 -14.57 14.34
CA THR A 53 -10.53 -14.75 15.82
C THR A 53 -10.25 -13.43 16.53
#